data_AF-A0A9X1LT90-F1
#
_entry.id   AF-A0A9X1LT90-F1
#
_cell.length_a   1.000
_cell.length_b   1.000
_cell.length_c   1.000
_cell.angle_alpha   90.00
_cell.angle_beta   90.00
_cell.angle_gamma   90.00
#
_symmetry.space_group_name_H-M   'P 1'
#
loop_
_entity.id
_entity.type
_entity.pdbx_description
1 polymer ?
#
loop_
_entity_poly.entity_id
_entity_poly.type
_entity_poly.pdbx_seq_one_letter_code
_entity_poly.pdbx_strand_id
1 'polypeptide(L)'
;MPESSALTLDSVSVLLVWTAIAVYALAFIAYAVDLARRGAVAVDAKDAAAQAVRARELALAGGGRGSESIDAVRAQEKKSEAALNAPIGSRERLVWARIGTSLTVLAFLFHLGGDVTRGIAAGRVPWSNMYEFALTGTLLVVAVYLGVLFRYDLRFLGTFITGLVVMLLGGTAIWFYTEIVPLMDPLKSVWLVIHVFVASLATALFALAFGLSVLQLMQARRERKTLALARATAEGADAAALASARKTGPGFLKTLPGTDALESLAYRFAILGFIFWTFTLIAGSIWANDAWGRYWGFDTKEVWTFVIWVLYAGYIHARATRGWRGSRSAWLSIIGFTAVIFNFTIVNMFFKGLHAYSGLS
;
A
#
# COMPACT_ATOMS: atom_id res chain seq x y z
N MET A 1 -28.39 -9.32 42.92
CA MET A 1 -27.38 -10.13 42.21
C MET A 1 -26.82 -9.23 41.12
N PRO A 2 -25.53 -8.86 41.14
CA PRO A 2 -24.96 -8.17 39.99
C PRO A 2 -24.95 -9.17 38.84
N GLU A 3 -25.64 -8.85 37.74
CA GLU A 3 -25.54 -9.65 36.53
C GLU A 3 -24.07 -9.76 36.15
N SER A 4 -23.56 -10.99 36.08
CA SER A 4 -22.27 -11.26 35.46
C SER A 4 -22.29 -10.62 34.09
N SER A 5 -21.42 -9.65 33.86
CA SER A 5 -21.24 -8.99 32.55
C SER A 5 -20.83 -10.05 31.53
N ALA A 6 -21.81 -10.72 30.93
CA ALA A 6 -21.57 -11.68 29.87
C ALA A 6 -20.93 -10.89 28.72
N LEU A 7 -19.76 -11.33 28.27
CA LEU A 7 -19.08 -10.74 27.11
C LEU A 7 -20.02 -10.86 25.90
N THR A 8 -20.64 -9.74 25.52
CA THR A 8 -21.44 -9.67 24.30
C THR A 8 -20.52 -9.80 23.09
N LEU A 9 -20.99 -10.40 22.00
CA LEU A 9 -20.19 -10.52 20.78
C LEU A 9 -19.72 -9.16 20.24
N ASP A 10 -20.48 -8.10 20.48
CA ASP A 10 -20.08 -6.73 20.13
C ASP A 10 -18.88 -6.25 20.98
N SER A 11 -18.93 -6.49 22.31
CA SER A 11 -17.79 -6.17 23.19
C SER A 11 -16.53 -6.98 22.83
N VAL A 12 -16.70 -8.24 22.41
CA VAL A 12 -15.62 -9.08 21.90
C VAL A 12 -15.05 -8.50 20.60
N SER A 13 -15.91 -8.07 19.68
CA SER A 13 -15.49 -7.41 18.43
C SER A 13 -14.57 -6.23 18.70
N VAL A 14 -14.98 -5.31 19.58
CA VAL A 14 -14.19 -4.12 19.92
C VAL A 14 -12.84 -4.50 20.53
N LEU A 15 -12.82 -5.47 21.44
CA LEU A 15 -11.58 -5.97 22.05
C LEU A 15 -10.63 -6.55 20.99
N LEU A 16 -11.15 -7.35 20.06
CA LEU A 16 -10.38 -7.94 18.98
C LEU A 16 -9.81 -6.88 18.03
N VAL A 17 -10.56 -5.82 17.75
CA VAL A 17 -10.09 -4.69 16.92
C VAL A 17 -8.94 -3.94 17.58
N TRP A 18 -9.06 -3.59 18.86
CA TRP A 18 -7.96 -2.94 19.60
C TRP A 18 -6.73 -3.84 19.72
N THR A 19 -6.94 -5.13 19.93
CA THR A 19 -5.86 -6.13 19.94
C THR A 19 -5.17 -6.19 18.58
N ALA A 20 -5.94 -6.22 17.48
CA ALA A 20 -5.41 -6.20 16.13
C ALA A 20 -4.58 -4.94 15.86
N ILE A 21 -5.06 -3.76 16.25
CA ILE A 21 -4.33 -2.48 16.11
C ILE A 21 -2.98 -2.55 16.82
N ALA A 22 -2.96 -3.03 18.07
CA ALA A 22 -1.72 -3.17 18.84
C ALA A 22 -0.74 -4.13 18.17
N VAL A 23 -1.21 -5.30 17.71
CA VAL A 23 -0.35 -6.27 17.03
C VAL A 23 0.12 -5.76 15.65
N TYR A 24 -0.71 -5.03 14.91
CA TYR A 24 -0.29 -4.37 13.66
C TYR A 24 0.79 -3.31 13.92
N ALA A 25 0.71 -2.57 15.03
CA ALA A 25 1.76 -1.62 15.41
C ALA A 25 3.09 -2.33 15.71
N LEU A 26 3.05 -3.48 16.38
CA LEU A 26 4.24 -4.32 16.57
C LEU A 26 4.77 -4.86 15.24
N ALA A 27 3.89 -5.29 14.33
CA ALA A 27 4.28 -5.72 12.98
C ALA A 27 4.95 -4.59 12.19
N PHE A 28 4.41 -3.38 12.27
CA PHE A 28 4.98 -2.17 11.68
C PHE A 28 6.38 -1.90 12.21
N ILE A 29 6.58 -1.94 13.54
CA ILE A 29 7.90 -1.77 14.15
C ILE A 29 8.87 -2.86 13.66
N ALA A 30 8.44 -4.13 13.62
CA ALA A 30 9.28 -5.23 13.16
C ALA A 30 9.71 -5.05 11.68
N TYR A 31 8.79 -4.65 10.80
CA TYR A 31 9.12 -4.33 9.41
C TYR A 31 9.99 -3.07 9.28
N ALA A 32 9.78 -2.04 10.09
CA ALA A 32 10.62 -0.85 10.11
C ALA A 32 12.06 -1.18 10.55
N VAL A 33 12.23 -2.02 11.57
CA VAL A 33 13.53 -2.52 12.04
C VAL A 33 14.20 -3.37 10.94
N ASP A 34 13.46 -4.27 10.30
CA ASP A 34 13.95 -5.05 9.16
C ASP A 34 14.46 -4.14 8.04
N LEU A 35 13.66 -3.15 7.66
CA LEU A 35 13.98 -2.19 6.61
C LEU A 35 15.21 -1.34 6.97
N ALA A 36 15.31 -0.86 8.21
CA ALA A 36 16.46 -0.10 8.70
C ALA A 36 17.74 -0.93 8.73
N ARG A 37 17.68 -2.17 9.23
CA ARG A 37 18.83 -3.10 9.29
C ARG A 37 19.32 -3.50 7.90
N ARG A 38 18.40 -3.79 6.97
CA ARG A 38 18.73 -4.00 5.55
C ARG A 38 19.45 -2.78 4.96
N GLY A 39 19.00 -1.59 5.32
CA GLY A 39 19.64 -0.33 4.94
C GLY A 39 21.06 -0.18 5.47
N ALA A 40 21.32 -0.57 6.72
CA ALA A 40 22.64 -0.52 7.35
C ALA A 40 23.61 -1.54 6.74
N VAL A 41 23.21 -2.82 6.65
CA VAL A 41 24.04 -3.88 6.06
C VAL A 41 24.41 -3.58 4.60
N ALA A 42 23.47 -3.04 3.82
CA ALA A 42 23.75 -2.63 2.44
C ALA A 42 24.65 -1.38 2.31
N VAL A 43 24.76 -0.57 3.36
CA VAL A 43 25.75 0.51 3.45
C VAL A 43 27.11 -0.09 3.78
N ASP A 44 27.21 -0.90 4.83
CA ASP A 44 28.45 -1.51 5.32
C ASP A 44 29.12 -2.39 4.25
N ALA A 45 28.35 -3.25 3.57
CA ALA A 45 28.88 -4.10 2.50
C ALA A 45 29.42 -3.30 1.31
N LYS A 46 28.85 -2.13 1.02
CA LYS A 46 29.35 -1.24 -0.03
C LYS A 46 30.56 -0.44 0.41
N ASP A 47 30.62 -0.02 1.65
CA ASP A 47 31.80 0.66 2.19
C ASP A 47 32.98 -0.32 2.22
N ALA A 48 32.75 -1.58 2.61
CA ALA A 48 33.73 -2.66 2.49
C ALA A 48 34.15 -2.94 1.04
N ALA A 49 33.21 -3.01 0.09
CA ALA A 49 33.53 -3.20 -1.33
C ALA A 49 34.28 -1.99 -1.93
N ALA A 50 33.92 -0.77 -1.57
CA ALA A 50 34.60 0.45 -2.01
C ALA A 50 36.01 0.55 -1.43
N GLN A 51 36.20 0.11 -0.18
CA GLN A 51 37.53 -0.04 0.43
C GLN A 51 38.36 -1.11 -0.29
N ALA A 52 37.78 -2.26 -0.63
CA ALA A 52 38.45 -3.31 -1.38
C ALA A 52 38.82 -2.88 -2.82
N VAL A 53 37.94 -2.12 -3.49
CA VAL A 53 38.22 -1.53 -4.81
C VAL A 53 39.31 -0.47 -4.70
N ARG A 54 39.26 0.43 -3.71
CA ARG A 54 40.35 1.41 -3.48
C ARG A 54 41.68 0.72 -3.18
N ALA A 55 41.68 -0.34 -2.38
CA ALA A 55 42.87 -1.14 -2.12
C ALA A 55 43.41 -1.80 -3.39
N ARG A 56 42.53 -2.28 -4.29
CA ARG A 56 42.90 -2.82 -5.61
C ARG A 56 43.36 -1.74 -6.59
N GLU A 57 42.75 -0.57 -6.62
CA GLU A 57 43.13 0.56 -7.49
C GLU A 57 44.48 1.15 -7.07
N LEU A 58 44.73 1.25 -5.76
CA LEU A 58 46.05 1.60 -5.22
C LEU A 58 47.10 0.53 -5.58
N ALA A 59 46.69 -0.73 -5.77
CA ALA A 59 47.55 -1.82 -6.25
C ALA A 59 47.63 -1.94 -7.79
N LEU A 60 46.74 -1.27 -8.55
CA LEU A 60 46.59 -1.39 -10.00
C LEU A 60 46.70 -0.04 -10.71
N ALA A 61 47.41 0.94 -10.13
CA ALA A 61 47.67 2.23 -10.75
C ALA A 61 48.47 2.05 -12.07
N GLY A 62 47.76 1.77 -13.17
CA GLY A 62 48.32 1.46 -14.48
C GLY A 62 47.35 1.06 -15.61
N GLY A 63 46.04 0.94 -15.41
CA GLY A 63 45.13 0.49 -16.50
C GLY A 63 43.79 1.23 -16.55
N GLY A 64 43.53 1.90 -17.68
CA GLY A 64 42.36 2.76 -17.92
C GLY A 64 41.00 2.04 -18.02
N ARG A 65 39.93 2.75 -17.68
CA ARG A 65 38.53 2.28 -17.66
C ARG A 65 37.78 2.67 -18.94
N GLY A 66 37.17 1.68 -19.59
CA GLY A 66 36.26 1.86 -20.72
C GLY A 66 34.83 1.34 -20.46
N SER A 67 33.86 2.24 -20.66
CA SER A 67 32.45 2.04 -21.05
C SER A 67 31.68 0.80 -20.54
N GLU A 68 30.96 0.96 -19.42
CA GLU A 68 30.12 -0.09 -18.80
C GLU A 68 28.63 0.30 -18.63
N SER A 69 28.12 1.29 -19.38
CA SER A 69 26.89 2.00 -18.96
C SER A 69 25.56 1.31 -19.32
N ILE A 70 25.38 0.78 -20.53
CA ILE A 70 24.04 0.34 -21.00
C ILE A 70 23.78 -1.15 -20.73
N ASP A 71 24.79 -2.01 -20.93
CA ASP A 71 24.68 -3.43 -20.62
C ASP A 71 24.59 -3.69 -19.11
N ALA A 72 25.22 -2.84 -18.29
CA ALA A 72 25.07 -2.89 -16.85
C ALA A 72 23.64 -2.55 -16.41
N VAL A 73 22.97 -1.59 -17.05
CA VAL A 73 21.57 -1.23 -16.75
C VAL A 73 20.63 -2.38 -17.12
N ARG A 74 20.78 -2.98 -18.31
CA ARG A 74 19.94 -4.12 -18.75
C ARG A 74 20.22 -5.39 -17.93
N ALA A 75 21.46 -5.61 -17.48
CA ALA A 75 21.82 -6.67 -16.55
C ALA A 75 21.25 -6.42 -15.14
N GLN A 76 21.17 -5.16 -14.71
CA GLN A 76 20.57 -4.74 -13.44
C GLN A 76 19.05 -4.96 -13.43
N GLU A 77 18.36 -4.68 -14.55
CA GLU A 77 16.93 -4.97 -14.72
C GLU A 77 16.66 -6.48 -14.63
N LYS A 78 17.40 -7.31 -15.38
CA LYS A 78 17.30 -8.77 -15.30
C LYS A 78 17.62 -9.33 -13.91
N LYS A 79 18.62 -8.77 -13.21
CA LYS A 79 18.91 -9.14 -11.82
C LYS A 79 17.80 -8.75 -10.85
N SER A 80 17.17 -7.59 -11.06
CA SER A 80 16.05 -7.13 -10.22
C SER A 80 14.82 -8.03 -10.39
N GLU A 81 14.54 -8.42 -11.63
CA GLU A 81 13.46 -9.36 -11.96
C GLU A 81 13.76 -10.78 -11.44
N ALA A 82 15.02 -11.23 -11.53
CA ALA A 82 15.45 -12.49 -10.94
C ALA A 82 15.40 -12.47 -9.40
N ALA A 83 15.70 -11.36 -8.74
CA ALA A 83 15.63 -11.22 -7.28
C ALA A 83 14.18 -11.28 -6.77
N LEU A 84 13.25 -10.67 -7.49
CA LEU A 84 11.80 -10.76 -7.22
C LEU A 84 11.28 -12.20 -7.37
N ASN A 85 11.82 -12.95 -8.34
CA ASN A 85 11.43 -14.33 -8.64
C ASN A 85 12.29 -15.41 -7.97
N ALA A 86 13.30 -15.03 -7.17
CA ALA A 86 14.22 -15.99 -6.55
C ALA A 86 13.49 -16.94 -5.56
N PRO A 87 13.79 -18.25 -5.58
CA PRO A 87 13.18 -19.22 -4.67
C PRO A 87 13.51 -18.89 -3.20
N ILE A 88 12.54 -19.13 -2.33
CA ILE A 88 12.52 -18.70 -0.91
C ILE A 88 13.76 -19.16 -0.11
N GLY A 89 14.40 -20.26 -0.52
CA GLY A 89 15.55 -20.88 0.17
C GLY A 89 16.91 -20.19 0.02
N SER A 90 17.08 -19.23 -0.91
CA SER A 90 18.38 -18.56 -1.15
C SER A 90 18.51 -17.19 -0.48
N ARG A 91 17.54 -16.78 0.34
CA ARG A 91 17.50 -15.45 0.96
C ARG A 91 18.12 -15.51 2.35
N GLU A 92 18.95 -14.53 2.72
CA GLU A 92 19.44 -14.35 4.09
C GLU A 92 18.30 -14.51 5.10
N ARG A 93 18.61 -15.03 6.30
CA ARG A 93 17.59 -15.20 7.35
C ARG A 93 17.08 -13.83 7.82
N LEU A 94 16.05 -13.33 7.15
CA LEU A 94 15.35 -12.09 7.45
C LEU A 94 14.43 -12.30 8.66
N VAL A 95 15.03 -12.47 9.84
CA VAL A 95 14.31 -12.79 11.09
C VAL A 95 13.24 -11.73 11.38
N TRP A 96 13.59 -10.45 11.26
CA TRP A 96 12.65 -9.34 11.50
C TRP A 96 11.51 -9.28 10.48
N ALA A 97 11.78 -9.52 9.20
CA ALA A 97 10.72 -9.63 8.19
C ALA A 97 9.76 -10.79 8.50
N ARG A 98 10.28 -11.94 8.94
CA ARG A 98 9.45 -13.10 9.32
C ARG A 98 8.64 -12.83 10.58
N ILE A 99 9.22 -12.16 11.57
CA ILE A 99 8.49 -11.70 12.76
C ILE A 99 7.38 -10.74 12.34
N GLY A 100 7.69 -9.73 11.52
CA GLY A 100 6.72 -8.78 10.98
C GLY A 100 5.57 -9.48 10.25
N THR A 101 5.87 -10.45 9.37
CA THR A 101 4.84 -11.23 8.68
C THR A 101 4.00 -12.08 9.64
N SER A 102 4.64 -12.73 10.63
CA SER A 102 3.92 -13.56 11.61
C SER A 102 2.97 -12.70 12.47
N LEU A 103 3.44 -11.53 12.92
CA LEU A 103 2.62 -10.56 13.63
C LEU A 103 1.50 -10.01 12.74
N THR A 104 1.76 -9.78 11.45
CA THR A 104 0.71 -9.34 10.51
C THR A 104 -0.37 -10.39 10.35
N VAL A 105 0.00 -11.68 10.25
CA VAL A 105 -0.96 -12.79 10.21
C VAL A 105 -1.76 -12.86 11.51
N LEU A 106 -1.11 -12.75 12.67
CA LEU A 106 -1.80 -12.76 13.96
C LEU A 106 -2.77 -11.58 14.09
N ALA A 107 -2.33 -10.36 13.74
CA ALA A 107 -3.18 -9.18 13.72
C ALA A 107 -4.35 -9.33 12.74
N PHE A 108 -4.12 -9.95 11.58
CA PHE A 108 -5.17 -10.27 10.62
C PHE A 108 -6.21 -11.22 11.20
N LEU A 109 -5.82 -12.25 11.95
CA LEU A 109 -6.76 -13.15 12.61
C LEU A 109 -7.61 -12.43 13.67
N PHE A 110 -7.01 -11.56 14.47
CA PHE A 110 -7.77 -10.73 15.41
C PHE A 110 -8.71 -9.76 14.70
N HIS A 111 -8.23 -9.11 13.64
CA HIS A 111 -9.03 -8.19 12.84
C HIS A 111 -10.23 -8.89 12.18
N LEU A 112 -10.00 -10.05 11.57
CA LEU A 112 -11.03 -10.90 10.99
C LEU A 112 -12.02 -11.36 12.07
N GLY A 113 -11.52 -11.75 13.25
CA GLY A 113 -12.37 -12.08 14.39
C GLY A 113 -13.26 -10.91 14.80
N GLY A 114 -12.72 -9.69 14.85
CA GLY A 114 -13.48 -8.47 15.13
C GLY A 114 -14.60 -8.23 14.12
N ASP A 115 -14.27 -8.28 12.83
CA ASP A 115 -15.23 -8.09 11.74
C ASP A 115 -16.33 -9.17 11.75
N VAL A 116 -15.96 -10.45 11.92
CA VAL A 116 -16.91 -11.58 11.97
C VAL A 116 -17.82 -11.50 13.20
N THR A 117 -17.25 -11.25 14.39
CA THR A 117 -18.05 -11.16 15.63
C THR A 117 -18.99 -9.97 15.60
N ARG A 118 -18.57 -8.84 15.01
CA ARG A 118 -19.45 -7.70 14.73
C ARG A 118 -20.61 -8.08 13.81
N GLY A 119 -20.33 -8.79 12.72
CA GLY A 119 -21.36 -9.25 11.79
C GLY A 119 -22.36 -10.21 12.41
N ILE A 120 -21.89 -11.17 13.22
CA ILE A 120 -22.75 -12.12 13.95
C ILE A 120 -23.61 -11.37 14.96
N ALA A 121 -23.02 -10.46 15.74
CA ALA A 121 -23.75 -9.64 16.71
C ALA A 121 -24.84 -8.78 16.05
N ALA A 122 -24.58 -8.29 14.84
CA ALA A 122 -25.53 -7.49 14.07
C ALA A 122 -26.58 -8.33 13.31
N GLY A 123 -26.37 -9.64 13.17
CA GLY A 123 -27.20 -10.52 12.34
C GLY A 123 -27.10 -10.23 10.84
N ARG A 124 -26.02 -9.58 10.40
CA ARG A 124 -25.83 -9.07 9.03
C ARG A 124 -24.35 -8.82 8.74
N VAL A 125 -24.01 -8.59 7.48
CA VAL A 125 -22.67 -8.15 7.12
C VAL A 125 -22.39 -6.75 7.71
N PRO A 126 -21.22 -6.51 8.32
CA PRO A 126 -20.92 -5.26 9.02
C PRO A 126 -20.52 -4.16 8.04
N TRP A 127 -21.46 -3.67 7.22
CA TRP A 127 -21.26 -2.61 6.20
C TRP A 127 -22.32 -1.51 6.27
N SER A 128 -22.85 -1.22 7.45
CA SER A 128 -23.94 -0.25 7.61
C SER A 128 -23.48 1.20 7.78
N ASN A 129 -22.25 1.40 8.25
CA ASN A 129 -21.74 2.70 8.66
C ASN A 129 -20.22 2.81 8.44
N MET A 130 -19.66 4.01 8.63
CA MET A 130 -18.22 4.28 8.41
C MET A 130 -17.27 3.40 9.21
N TYR A 131 -17.60 3.08 10.46
CA TYR A 131 -16.77 2.18 11.26
C TYR A 131 -16.68 0.80 10.61
N GLU A 132 -17.84 0.25 10.31
CA GLU A 132 -18.06 -1.04 9.68
C GLU A 132 -17.41 -1.13 8.28
N PHE A 133 -17.58 -0.11 7.43
CA PHE A 133 -16.91 -0.05 6.12
C PHE A 133 -15.39 0.03 6.23
N ALA A 134 -14.86 0.84 7.15
CA ALA A 134 -13.43 0.99 7.29
C ALA A 134 -12.77 -0.23 7.95
N LEU A 135 -13.49 -0.91 8.86
CA LEU A 135 -13.11 -2.18 9.46
C LEU A 135 -12.89 -3.23 8.36
N THR A 136 -13.92 -3.55 7.57
CA THR A 136 -13.78 -4.54 6.50
C THR A 136 -12.83 -4.06 5.39
N GLY A 137 -12.82 -2.78 5.04
CA GLY A 137 -11.95 -2.22 4.01
C GLY A 137 -10.46 -2.38 4.35
N THR A 138 -10.06 -2.05 5.58
CA THR A 138 -8.67 -2.25 6.03
C THR A 138 -8.33 -3.73 6.23
N LEU A 139 -9.30 -4.57 6.60
CA LEU A 139 -9.13 -6.03 6.63
C LEU A 139 -8.77 -6.58 5.24
N LEU A 140 -9.47 -6.14 4.20
CA LEU A 140 -9.21 -6.56 2.82
C LEU A 140 -7.87 -6.05 2.29
N VAL A 141 -7.42 -4.85 2.67
CA VAL A 141 -6.05 -4.37 2.37
C VAL A 141 -5.01 -5.37 2.88
N VAL A 142 -5.14 -5.82 4.13
CA VAL A 142 -4.21 -6.79 4.73
C VAL A 142 -4.37 -8.17 4.09
N ALA A 143 -5.60 -8.62 3.82
CA ALA A 143 -5.86 -9.90 3.17
C ALA A 143 -5.18 -9.97 1.78
N VAL A 144 -5.34 -8.93 0.96
CA VAL A 144 -4.70 -8.84 -0.35
C VAL A 144 -3.17 -8.78 -0.20
N TYR A 145 -2.65 -8.01 0.75
CA TYR A 145 -1.21 -7.96 1.01
C TYR A 145 -0.65 -9.34 1.37
N LEU A 146 -1.26 -10.05 2.33
CA LEU A 146 -0.86 -11.41 2.71
C LEU A 146 -1.03 -12.40 1.55
N GLY A 147 -2.11 -12.27 0.78
CA GLY A 147 -2.36 -13.05 -0.43
C GLY A 147 -1.24 -12.89 -1.46
N VAL A 148 -0.81 -11.65 -1.70
CA VAL A 148 0.30 -11.32 -2.60
C VAL A 148 1.62 -11.91 -2.09
N LEU A 149 1.85 -11.94 -0.77
CA LEU A 149 3.06 -12.54 -0.19
C LEU A 149 3.24 -14.03 -0.49
N PHE A 150 2.17 -14.77 -0.81
CA PHE A 150 2.29 -16.17 -1.26
C PHE A 150 2.97 -16.30 -2.62
N ARG A 151 2.85 -15.28 -3.48
CA ARG A 151 3.36 -15.33 -4.86
C ARG A 151 4.56 -14.42 -5.10
N TYR A 152 4.65 -13.30 -4.38
CA TYR A 152 5.68 -12.28 -4.54
C TYR A 152 6.24 -11.87 -3.17
N ASP A 153 7.57 -11.86 -3.01
CA ASP A 153 8.18 -11.41 -1.74
C ASP A 153 8.24 -9.88 -1.67
N LEU A 154 7.11 -9.31 -1.27
CA LEU A 154 6.94 -7.87 -1.05
C LEU A 154 6.99 -7.53 0.45
N ARG A 155 7.77 -8.27 1.25
CA ARG A 155 7.87 -8.00 2.71
C ARG A 155 8.43 -6.62 3.01
N PHE A 156 9.23 -6.04 2.11
CA PHE A 156 9.70 -4.65 2.23
C PHE A 156 8.56 -3.62 2.16
N LEU A 157 7.43 -3.99 1.55
CA LEU A 157 6.22 -3.16 1.50
C LEU A 157 5.43 -3.24 2.83
N GLY A 158 5.76 -4.22 3.68
CA GLY A 158 5.09 -4.48 4.95
C GLY A 158 5.04 -3.27 5.87
N THR A 159 6.14 -2.50 5.97
CA THR A 159 6.17 -1.25 6.76
C THR A 159 5.12 -0.25 6.30
N PHE A 160 4.95 -0.09 4.98
CA PHE A 160 4.02 0.90 4.44
C PHE A 160 2.57 0.44 4.61
N ILE A 161 2.29 -0.84 4.37
CA ILE A 161 0.93 -1.38 4.49
C ILE A 161 0.49 -1.47 5.95
N THR A 162 1.31 -2.04 6.83
CA THR A 162 0.98 -2.13 8.25
C THR A 162 0.90 -0.75 8.91
N GLY A 163 1.79 0.19 8.54
CA GLY A 163 1.72 1.57 9.02
C GLY A 163 0.44 2.28 8.56
N LEU A 164 0.06 2.13 7.29
CA LEU A 164 -1.20 2.66 6.76
C LEU A 164 -2.41 2.05 7.49
N VAL A 165 -2.42 0.73 7.70
CA VAL A 165 -3.52 0.03 8.39
C VAL A 165 -3.63 0.43 9.85
N VAL A 166 -2.52 0.60 10.57
CA VAL A 166 -2.54 1.10 11.96
C VAL A 166 -3.19 2.50 12.01
N MET A 167 -2.80 3.39 11.11
CA MET A 167 -3.37 4.75 11.06
C MET A 167 -4.86 4.72 10.70
N LEU A 168 -5.24 3.95 9.68
CA LEU A 168 -6.63 3.90 9.22
C LEU A 168 -7.54 3.16 10.21
N LEU A 169 -7.17 1.95 10.62
CA LEU A 169 -7.97 1.15 11.57
C LEU A 169 -8.00 1.79 12.97
N GLY A 170 -6.87 2.34 13.42
CA GLY A 170 -6.80 3.09 14.67
C GLY A 170 -7.66 4.36 14.64
N GLY A 171 -7.56 5.15 13.57
CA GLY A 171 -8.44 6.31 13.36
C GLY A 171 -9.91 5.92 13.32
N THR A 172 -10.24 4.79 12.67
CA THR A 172 -11.59 4.23 12.64
C THR A 172 -12.11 3.86 14.02
N ALA A 173 -11.32 3.16 14.83
CA ALA A 173 -11.70 2.76 16.18
C ALA A 173 -11.91 3.95 17.13
N ILE A 174 -11.21 5.08 16.90
CA ILE A 174 -11.30 6.27 17.74
C ILE A 174 -12.41 7.22 17.29
N TRP A 175 -12.51 7.50 15.99
CA TRP A 175 -13.36 8.57 15.46
C TRP A 175 -14.67 8.11 14.85
N PHE A 176 -14.75 6.86 14.40
CA PHE A 176 -15.92 6.37 13.68
C PHE A 176 -16.72 5.32 14.45
N TYR A 177 -16.22 4.83 15.59
CA TYR A 177 -16.88 3.79 16.37
C TYR A 177 -18.33 4.15 16.68
N THR A 178 -19.24 3.25 16.32
CA THR A 178 -20.68 3.36 16.55
C THR A 178 -21.24 2.00 16.94
N GLU A 179 -22.26 2.01 17.80
CA GLU A 179 -22.96 0.80 18.22
C GLU A 179 -23.71 0.14 17.04
N ILE A 180 -24.12 -1.11 17.23
CA ILE A 180 -24.86 -1.85 16.21
C ILE A 180 -26.22 -1.19 16.01
N VAL A 181 -26.44 -0.63 14.83
CA VAL A 181 -27.74 -0.12 14.41
C VAL A 181 -28.41 -1.05 13.39
N PRO A 182 -29.75 -1.14 13.37
CA PRO A 182 -30.48 -1.85 12.33
C PRO A 182 -30.19 -1.29 10.93
N LEU A 183 -30.29 -2.14 9.90
CA LEU A 183 -30.14 -1.70 8.52
C LEU A 183 -31.33 -0.83 8.10
N MET A 184 -31.03 0.32 7.52
CA MET A 184 -31.99 1.07 6.72
C MET A 184 -32.41 0.23 5.50
N ASP A 185 -33.65 0.38 5.05
CA ASP A 185 -34.21 -0.44 3.97
C ASP A 185 -33.39 -0.45 2.66
N PRO A 186 -32.79 0.67 2.20
CA PRO A 186 -31.94 0.66 1.00
C PRO A 186 -30.69 -0.24 1.11
N LEU A 187 -30.27 -0.59 2.33
CA LEU A 187 -29.08 -1.40 2.57
C LEU A 187 -29.36 -2.91 2.53
N LYS A 188 -30.64 -3.33 2.46
CA LYS A 188 -31.06 -4.74 2.41
C LYS A 188 -31.02 -5.28 0.97
N SER A 189 -29.87 -5.22 0.31
CA SER A 189 -29.71 -5.69 -1.08
C SER A 189 -28.44 -6.50 -1.29
N VAL A 190 -28.55 -7.60 -2.05
CA VAL A 190 -27.41 -8.43 -2.47
C VAL A 190 -26.45 -7.63 -3.36
N TRP A 191 -26.98 -6.70 -4.16
CA TRP A 191 -26.14 -5.86 -5.01
C TRP A 191 -25.28 -4.89 -4.21
N LEU A 192 -25.77 -4.38 -3.07
CA LEU A 192 -24.93 -3.61 -2.15
C LEU A 192 -23.77 -4.47 -1.64
N VAL A 193 -24.07 -5.70 -1.23
CA VAL A 193 -23.04 -6.63 -0.70
C VAL A 193 -21.94 -6.86 -1.74
N ILE A 194 -22.33 -7.14 -2.98
CA ILE A 194 -21.42 -7.32 -4.10
C ILE A 194 -20.64 -6.02 -4.39
N HIS A 195 -21.33 -4.88 -4.46
CA HIS A 195 -20.73 -3.58 -4.74
C HIS A 195 -19.66 -3.21 -3.71
N VAL A 196 -20.00 -3.27 -2.42
CA VAL A 196 -19.10 -2.90 -1.31
C VAL A 196 -17.89 -3.82 -1.25
N PHE A 197 -18.09 -5.12 -1.43
CA PHE A 197 -17.00 -6.09 -1.44
C PHE A 197 -16.01 -5.80 -2.58
N VAL A 198 -16.53 -5.63 -3.80
CA VAL A 198 -15.67 -5.38 -4.97
C VAL A 198 -15.02 -4.00 -4.91
N ALA A 199 -15.72 -2.98 -4.39
CA ALA A 199 -15.15 -1.66 -4.13
C ALA A 199 -13.97 -1.74 -3.17
N SER A 200 -14.13 -2.49 -2.08
CA SER A 200 -13.11 -2.66 -1.05
C SER A 200 -11.90 -3.43 -1.58
N LEU A 201 -12.13 -4.46 -2.41
CA LEU A 201 -11.06 -5.21 -3.07
C LEU A 201 -10.27 -4.33 -4.06
N ALA A 202 -10.96 -3.49 -4.83
CA ALA A 202 -10.34 -2.52 -5.73
C ALA A 202 -9.49 -1.51 -4.95
N THR A 203 -10.02 -0.94 -3.85
CA THR A 203 -9.27 -0.04 -2.96
C THR A 203 -8.02 -0.72 -2.38
N ALA A 204 -8.10 -1.98 -1.99
CA ALA A 204 -6.93 -2.74 -1.51
C ALA A 204 -5.82 -2.86 -2.56
N LEU A 205 -6.18 -3.14 -3.81
CA LEU A 205 -5.23 -3.20 -4.93
C LEU A 205 -4.63 -1.82 -5.25
N PHE A 206 -5.45 -0.77 -5.20
CA PHE A 206 -4.99 0.60 -5.35
C PHE A 206 -4.06 1.06 -4.22
N ALA A 207 -4.28 0.60 -2.99
CA ALA A 207 -3.38 0.88 -1.86
C ALA A 207 -1.99 0.26 -2.05
N LEU A 208 -1.92 -0.96 -2.59
CA LEU A 208 -0.65 -1.59 -2.96
C LEU A 208 0.05 -0.81 -4.09
N ALA A 209 -0.69 -0.42 -5.13
CA ALA A 209 -0.17 0.39 -6.22
C ALA A 209 0.35 1.76 -5.73
N PHE A 210 -0.36 2.39 -4.80
CA PHE A 210 0.04 3.62 -4.13
C PHE A 210 1.37 3.44 -3.38
N GLY A 211 1.48 2.42 -2.52
CA GLY A 211 2.70 2.15 -1.77
C GLY A 211 3.92 1.91 -2.67
N LEU A 212 3.73 1.18 -3.77
CA LEU A 212 4.77 0.96 -4.78
C LEU A 212 5.14 2.24 -5.53
N SER A 213 4.17 3.10 -5.87
CA SER A 213 4.41 4.40 -6.52
C SER A 213 5.16 5.37 -5.60
N VAL A 214 4.88 5.36 -4.29
CA VAL A 214 5.66 6.12 -3.30
C VAL A 214 7.11 5.64 -3.26
N LEU A 215 7.32 4.32 -3.19
CA LEU A 215 8.65 3.72 -3.23
C LEU A 215 9.38 4.03 -4.55
N GLN A 216 8.66 4.00 -5.67
CA GLN A 216 9.17 4.37 -6.99
C GLN A 216 9.69 5.82 -7.00
N LEU A 217 8.97 6.79 -6.42
CA LEU A 217 9.45 8.18 -6.32
C LEU A 217 10.68 8.31 -5.43
N MET A 218 10.70 7.61 -4.30
CA MET A 218 11.86 7.59 -3.40
C MET A 218 13.10 7.02 -4.12
N GLN A 219 12.92 5.93 -4.87
CA GLN A 219 13.96 5.29 -5.64
C GLN A 219 14.43 6.17 -6.80
N ALA A 220 13.52 6.78 -7.56
CA ALA A 220 13.86 7.69 -8.65
C ALA A 220 14.66 8.91 -8.14
N ARG A 221 14.31 9.45 -6.97
CA ARG A 221 15.07 10.53 -6.34
C ARG A 221 16.48 10.09 -5.97
N ARG A 222 16.63 8.87 -5.45
CA ARG A 222 17.94 8.30 -5.11
C ARG A 222 18.80 8.06 -6.35
N GLU A 223 18.24 7.50 -7.41
CA GLU A 223 18.94 7.26 -8.67
C GLU A 223 19.42 8.58 -9.30
N ARG A 224 18.58 9.62 -9.32
CA ARG A 224 18.97 10.98 -9.75
C ARG A 224 20.13 11.54 -8.95
N LYS A 225 20.11 11.43 -7.61
CA LYS A 225 21.22 11.88 -6.76
C LYS A 225 22.50 11.08 -7.00
N THR A 226 22.38 9.78 -7.25
CA THR A 226 23.52 8.90 -7.53
C THR A 226 24.18 9.29 -8.85
N LEU A 227 23.40 9.59 -9.88
CA LEU A 227 23.89 10.10 -11.16
C LEU A 227 24.53 11.49 -11.03
N ALA A 228 23.92 12.39 -10.26
CA ALA A 228 24.49 13.71 -9.99
C ALA A 228 25.85 13.62 -9.27
N LEU A 229 25.96 12.72 -8.27
CA LEU A 229 27.22 12.43 -7.59
C LEU A 229 28.28 11.88 -8.56
N ALA A 230 27.91 10.95 -9.45
CA ALA A 230 28.82 10.39 -10.43
C ALA A 230 29.35 11.47 -11.40
N ARG A 231 28.49 12.40 -11.83
CA ARG A 231 28.89 13.56 -12.65
C ARG A 231 29.82 14.49 -11.90
N ALA A 232 29.47 14.90 -10.68
CA ALA A 232 30.32 15.75 -9.86
C ALA A 232 31.70 15.11 -9.56
N THR A 233 31.74 13.78 -9.40
CA THR A 233 33.00 13.03 -9.24
C THR A 233 33.84 13.08 -10.52
N ALA A 234 33.20 12.94 -11.70
CA ALA A 234 33.88 13.03 -12.98
C ALA A 234 34.37 14.45 -13.31
N GLU A 235 33.67 15.47 -12.83
CA GLU A 235 34.01 16.89 -12.99
C GLU A 235 35.06 17.39 -11.97
N GLY A 236 35.55 16.52 -11.08
CA GLY A 236 36.58 16.87 -10.11
C GLY A 236 36.10 17.79 -8.98
N ALA A 237 34.81 17.71 -8.61
CA ALA A 237 34.25 18.49 -7.51
C ALA A 237 35.01 18.26 -6.19
N ASP A 238 35.04 19.28 -5.34
CA ASP A 238 35.79 19.23 -4.08
C ASP A 238 35.27 18.14 -3.11
N ALA A 239 36.14 17.75 -2.17
CA ALA A 239 35.85 16.66 -1.24
C ALA A 239 34.65 16.96 -0.32
N ALA A 240 34.38 18.24 -0.04
CA ALA A 240 33.26 18.67 0.82
C ALA A 240 31.91 18.55 0.08
N ALA A 241 31.84 18.95 -1.19
CA ALA A 241 30.68 18.79 -2.06
C ALA A 241 30.38 17.30 -2.31
N LEU A 242 31.42 16.49 -2.53
CA LEU A 242 31.27 15.03 -2.67
C LEU A 242 30.79 14.36 -1.38
N ALA A 243 31.25 14.81 -0.20
CA ALA A 243 30.80 14.29 1.09
C ALA A 243 29.32 14.63 1.38
N SER A 244 28.91 15.86 1.09
CA SER A 244 27.51 16.32 1.16
C SER A 244 26.60 15.52 0.21
N ALA A 245 27.02 15.35 -1.04
CA ALA A 245 26.25 14.64 -2.07
C ALA A 245 26.18 13.12 -1.87
N ARG A 246 27.05 12.54 -1.02
CA ARG A 246 27.08 11.10 -0.72
C ARG A 246 25.80 10.58 -0.04
N LYS A 247 25.06 11.44 0.65
CA LYS A 247 23.72 11.13 1.19
C LYS A 247 22.66 11.08 0.09
N THR A 248 22.65 9.96 -0.64
CA THR A 248 21.72 9.69 -1.75
C THR A 248 20.30 9.33 -1.31
N GLY A 249 20.05 9.13 -0.01
CA GLY A 249 18.74 8.85 0.57
C GLY A 249 18.81 7.80 1.69
N PRO A 250 17.66 7.33 2.19
CA PRO A 250 17.61 6.22 3.14
C PRO A 250 18.34 4.98 2.60
N GLY A 251 19.17 4.35 3.44
CA GLY A 251 20.00 3.20 3.05
C GLY A 251 19.19 2.02 2.52
N PHE A 252 17.98 1.82 3.05
CA PHE A 252 17.12 0.69 2.67
C PHE A 252 16.70 0.70 1.20
N LEU A 253 16.62 1.88 0.56
CA LEU A 253 16.29 2.00 -0.86
C LEU A 253 17.31 1.28 -1.75
N LYS A 254 18.54 1.04 -1.27
CA LYS A 254 19.55 0.23 -1.98
C LYS A 254 19.14 -1.24 -2.14
N THR A 255 18.27 -1.72 -1.25
CA THR A 255 17.82 -3.12 -1.22
C THR A 255 16.52 -3.34 -1.99
N LEU A 256 15.88 -2.26 -2.43
CA LEU A 256 14.64 -2.32 -3.20
C LEU A 256 14.93 -2.53 -4.70
N PRO A 257 13.96 -3.07 -5.45
CA PRO A 257 14.01 -3.09 -6.90
C PRO A 257 14.21 -1.70 -7.50
N GLY A 258 14.75 -1.64 -8.72
CA GLY A 258 14.90 -0.38 -9.46
C GLY A 258 13.56 0.31 -9.75
N THR A 259 13.62 1.60 -10.12
CA THR A 259 12.44 2.43 -10.39
C THR A 259 11.48 1.77 -11.39
N ASP A 260 11.97 1.21 -12.50
CA ASP A 260 11.13 0.58 -13.54
C ASP A 260 10.41 -0.69 -13.07
N ALA A 261 11.01 -1.45 -12.14
CA ALA A 261 10.39 -2.65 -11.57
C ALA A 261 9.27 -2.26 -10.61
N LEU A 262 9.49 -1.26 -9.76
CA LEU A 262 8.47 -0.70 -8.87
C LEU A 262 7.30 -0.12 -9.66
N GLU A 263 7.59 0.63 -10.74
CA GLU A 263 6.58 1.16 -11.65
C GLU A 263 5.76 0.05 -12.31
N SER A 264 6.44 -0.99 -12.83
CA SER A 264 5.77 -2.09 -13.53
C SER A 264 4.85 -2.88 -12.60
N LEU A 265 5.26 -3.05 -11.34
CA LEU A 265 4.46 -3.73 -10.33
C LEU A 265 3.26 -2.87 -9.89
N ALA A 266 3.47 -1.58 -9.64
CA ALA A 266 2.40 -0.63 -9.35
C ALA A 266 1.34 -0.61 -10.46
N TYR A 267 1.78 -0.58 -11.72
CA TYR A 267 0.91 -0.61 -12.88
C TYR A 267 0.06 -1.88 -12.97
N ARG A 268 0.63 -3.06 -12.67
CA ARG A 268 -0.12 -4.33 -12.65
C ARG A 268 -1.22 -4.32 -11.59
N PHE A 269 -0.91 -3.86 -10.38
CA PHE A 269 -1.91 -3.74 -9.31
C PHE A 269 -2.99 -2.71 -9.64
N ALA A 270 -2.61 -1.58 -10.23
CA ALA A 270 -3.55 -0.56 -10.67
C ALA A 270 -4.50 -1.04 -11.78
N ILE A 271 -4.03 -1.86 -12.73
CA ILE A 271 -4.92 -2.48 -13.74
C ILE A 271 -5.93 -3.39 -13.07
N LEU A 272 -5.49 -4.28 -12.18
CA LEU A 272 -6.41 -5.17 -11.46
C LEU A 272 -7.42 -4.38 -10.64
N GLY A 273 -6.95 -3.37 -9.90
CA GLY A 273 -7.82 -2.46 -9.15
C GLY A 273 -8.83 -1.75 -10.06
N PHE A 274 -8.41 -1.29 -11.24
CA PHE A 274 -9.29 -0.62 -12.20
C PHE A 274 -10.38 -1.55 -12.77
N ILE A 275 -10.06 -2.82 -13.01
CA ILE A 275 -11.05 -3.83 -13.44
C ILE A 275 -12.13 -3.98 -12.36
N PHE A 276 -11.73 -4.16 -11.10
CA PHE A 276 -12.68 -4.26 -9.98
C PHE A 276 -13.43 -2.94 -9.74
N TRP A 277 -12.78 -1.78 -9.87
CA TRP A 277 -13.43 -0.48 -9.74
C TRP A 277 -14.47 -0.25 -10.86
N THR A 278 -14.20 -0.71 -12.07
CA THR A 278 -15.18 -0.66 -13.17
C THR A 278 -16.40 -1.50 -12.84
N PHE A 279 -16.20 -2.72 -12.33
CA PHE A 279 -17.31 -3.55 -11.85
C PHE A 279 -18.05 -2.90 -10.68
N THR A 280 -17.34 -2.20 -9.79
CA THR A 280 -17.93 -1.44 -8.69
C THR A 280 -18.92 -0.39 -9.20
N LEU A 281 -18.58 0.37 -10.24
CA LEU A 281 -19.50 1.32 -10.85
C LEU A 281 -20.76 0.62 -11.40
N ILE A 282 -20.60 -0.50 -12.11
CA ILE A 282 -21.73 -1.26 -12.67
C ILE A 282 -22.64 -1.79 -11.55
N ALA A 283 -22.06 -2.49 -10.57
CA ALA A 283 -22.82 -3.05 -9.44
C ALA A 283 -23.48 -1.94 -8.59
N GLY A 284 -22.80 -0.79 -8.45
CA GLY A 284 -23.32 0.39 -7.76
C GLY A 284 -24.53 0.98 -8.46
N SER A 285 -24.48 1.11 -9.79
CA SER A 285 -25.61 1.58 -10.58
C SER A 285 -26.81 0.64 -10.52
N ILE A 286 -26.61 -0.68 -10.51
CA ILE A 286 -27.70 -1.65 -10.36
C ILE A 286 -28.34 -1.50 -8.98
N TRP A 287 -27.53 -1.44 -7.92
CA TRP A 287 -28.03 -1.22 -6.57
C TRP A 287 -28.75 0.14 -6.41
N ALA A 288 -28.25 1.21 -7.04
CA ALA A 288 -28.90 2.52 -7.02
C ALA A 288 -30.30 2.47 -7.65
N ASN A 289 -30.47 1.69 -8.72
CA ASN A 289 -31.79 1.48 -9.33
C ASN A 289 -32.73 0.71 -8.39
N ASP A 290 -32.24 -0.32 -7.72
CA ASP A 290 -33.04 -1.08 -6.74
C ASP A 290 -33.42 -0.21 -5.53
N ALA A 291 -32.54 0.69 -5.09
CA ALA A 291 -32.73 1.51 -3.90
C ALA A 291 -33.59 2.78 -4.16
N TRP A 292 -33.40 3.44 -5.31
CA TRP A 292 -33.97 4.76 -5.60
C TRP A 292 -34.72 4.85 -6.92
N GLY A 293 -34.85 3.76 -7.66
CA GLY A 293 -35.55 3.71 -8.95
C GLY A 293 -34.78 4.35 -10.12
N ARG A 294 -33.48 4.61 -9.97
CA ARG A 294 -32.60 5.15 -11.03
C ARG A 294 -31.16 4.66 -10.91
N TYR A 295 -30.50 4.42 -12.04
CA TYR A 295 -29.12 3.91 -12.09
C TYR A 295 -28.03 4.92 -11.69
N TRP A 296 -28.35 6.21 -11.73
CA TRP A 296 -27.42 7.30 -11.45
C TRP A 296 -28.21 8.58 -11.13
N GLY A 297 -27.74 9.41 -10.21
CA GLY A 297 -28.30 10.73 -9.95
C GLY A 297 -27.29 11.80 -9.57
N PHE A 298 -26.02 11.64 -9.92
CA PHE A 298 -24.98 12.66 -9.78
C PHE A 298 -24.80 13.16 -8.34
N ASP A 299 -25.06 12.33 -7.33
CA ASP A 299 -24.70 12.71 -5.98
C ASP A 299 -23.17 12.71 -5.81
N THR A 300 -22.70 13.32 -4.72
CA THR A 300 -21.27 13.52 -4.50
C THR A 300 -20.49 12.20 -4.54
N LYS A 301 -21.02 11.12 -3.97
CA LYS A 301 -20.30 9.83 -4.00
C LYS A 301 -20.23 9.25 -5.40
N GLU A 302 -21.36 9.23 -6.10
CA GLU A 302 -21.41 8.78 -7.49
C GLU A 302 -20.38 9.55 -8.34
N VAL A 303 -20.40 10.88 -8.28
CA VAL A 303 -19.45 11.74 -9.01
C VAL A 303 -18.00 11.41 -8.66
N TRP A 304 -17.67 11.25 -7.37
CA TRP A 304 -16.31 10.95 -6.96
C TRP A 304 -15.85 9.53 -7.35
N THR A 305 -16.74 8.54 -7.35
CA THR A 305 -16.41 7.20 -7.89
C THR A 305 -16.09 7.26 -9.38
N PHE A 306 -16.77 8.12 -10.14
CA PHE A 306 -16.46 8.39 -11.55
C PHE A 306 -15.14 9.17 -11.71
N VAL A 307 -14.88 10.18 -10.88
CA VAL A 307 -13.59 10.91 -10.87
C VAL A 307 -12.42 9.95 -10.63
N ILE A 308 -12.54 9.05 -9.65
CA ILE A 308 -11.52 8.02 -9.38
C ILE A 308 -11.33 7.12 -10.61
N TRP A 309 -12.43 6.69 -11.23
CA TRP A 309 -12.38 5.89 -12.46
C TRP A 309 -11.61 6.62 -13.57
N VAL A 310 -11.89 7.92 -13.81
CA VAL A 310 -11.20 8.73 -14.80
C VAL A 310 -9.72 8.92 -14.47
N LEU A 311 -9.38 9.15 -13.20
CA LEU A 311 -7.97 9.29 -12.77
C LEU A 311 -7.18 8.00 -13.05
N TYR A 312 -7.74 6.83 -12.73
CA TYR A 312 -7.06 5.55 -12.98
C TYR A 312 -7.06 5.15 -14.46
N ALA A 313 -8.14 5.44 -15.20
CA ALA A 313 -8.16 5.29 -16.66
C ALA A 313 -7.08 6.17 -17.31
N GLY A 314 -6.99 7.43 -16.89
CA GLY A 314 -5.97 8.39 -17.30
C GLY A 314 -4.56 7.94 -16.94
N TYR A 315 -4.34 7.40 -15.74
CA TYR A 315 -3.07 6.79 -15.33
C TYR A 315 -2.68 5.63 -16.26
N ILE A 316 -3.61 4.71 -16.54
CA ILE A 316 -3.35 3.55 -17.39
C ILE A 316 -3.08 3.97 -18.83
N HIS A 317 -3.87 4.92 -19.35
CA HIS A 317 -3.71 5.48 -20.69
C HIS A 317 -2.39 6.25 -20.83
N ALA A 318 -2.05 7.10 -19.85
CA ALA A 318 -0.79 7.82 -19.80
C ALA A 318 0.38 6.83 -19.83
N ARG A 319 0.35 5.76 -19.03
CA ARG A 319 1.41 4.75 -19.03
C ARG A 319 1.52 4.00 -20.37
N ALA A 320 0.41 3.79 -21.07
CA ALA A 320 0.38 3.19 -22.40
C ALA A 320 0.89 4.13 -23.52
N THR A 321 0.92 5.45 -23.28
CA THR A 321 1.42 6.45 -24.24
C THR A 321 2.89 6.81 -24.00
N ARG A 322 3.60 7.18 -25.07
CA ARG A 322 5.03 7.56 -24.98
C ARG A 322 5.19 8.85 -24.16
N GLY A 323 6.05 8.84 -23.14
CA GLY A 323 6.50 10.05 -22.42
C GLY A 323 5.99 10.23 -20.99
N TRP A 324 5.13 9.33 -20.51
CA TRP A 324 4.54 9.41 -19.15
C TRP A 324 5.11 8.39 -18.14
N ARG A 325 6.22 7.74 -18.47
CA ARG A 325 6.92 6.78 -17.57
C ARG A 325 7.69 7.48 -16.43
N GLY A 326 8.10 6.72 -15.43
CA GLY A 326 8.93 7.19 -14.33
C GLY A 326 8.15 8.07 -13.34
N SER A 327 8.75 9.17 -12.86
CA SER A 327 8.15 9.94 -11.75
C SER A 327 6.76 10.54 -12.05
N ARG A 328 6.42 10.76 -13.32
CA ARG A 328 5.13 11.33 -13.72
C ARG A 328 3.98 10.33 -13.51
N SER A 329 4.17 9.06 -13.92
CA SER A 329 3.17 8.00 -13.69
C SER A 329 2.95 7.74 -12.21
N ALA A 330 4.01 7.76 -11.40
CA ALA A 330 3.90 7.59 -9.95
C ALA A 330 3.00 8.65 -9.30
N TRP A 331 3.11 9.92 -9.71
CA TRP A 331 2.23 10.98 -9.22
C TRP A 331 0.77 10.78 -9.61
N LEU A 332 0.49 10.32 -10.83
CA LEU A 332 -0.88 10.00 -11.24
C LEU A 332 -1.50 8.89 -10.37
N SER A 333 -0.73 7.84 -10.05
CA SER A 333 -1.19 6.78 -9.15
C SER A 333 -1.42 7.29 -7.71
N ILE A 334 -0.56 8.19 -7.22
CA ILE A 334 -0.72 8.81 -5.89
C ILE A 334 -1.97 9.68 -5.85
N ILE A 335 -2.17 10.53 -6.86
CA ILE A 335 -3.36 11.39 -6.97
C ILE A 335 -4.64 10.53 -7.03
N GLY A 336 -4.64 9.45 -7.82
CA GLY A 336 -5.75 8.51 -7.89
C GLY A 336 -6.10 7.90 -6.54
N PHE A 337 -5.11 7.41 -5.78
CA PHE A 337 -5.36 6.85 -4.46
C PHE A 337 -5.77 7.91 -3.44
N THR A 338 -5.21 9.12 -3.49
CA THR A 338 -5.67 10.24 -2.66
C THR A 338 -7.13 10.57 -2.93
N ALA A 339 -7.60 10.49 -4.18
CA ALA A 339 -9.01 10.65 -4.51
C ALA A 339 -9.89 9.53 -3.92
N VAL A 340 -9.38 8.28 -3.88
CA VAL A 340 -10.06 7.17 -3.19
C VAL A 340 -10.23 7.46 -1.70
N ILE A 341 -9.16 7.90 -1.02
CA ILE A 341 -9.21 8.27 0.40
C ILE A 341 -10.15 9.46 0.62
N PHE A 342 -10.09 10.48 -0.24
CA PHE A 342 -10.96 11.65 -0.16
C PHE A 342 -12.44 11.27 -0.29
N ASN A 343 -12.78 10.41 -1.27
CA ASN A 343 -14.14 9.91 -1.42
C ASN A 343 -14.58 9.08 -0.22
N PHE A 344 -13.69 8.24 0.32
CA PHE A 344 -14.02 7.42 1.47
C PHE A 344 -14.21 8.22 2.77
N THR A 345 -13.41 9.26 3.02
CA THR A 345 -13.47 10.02 4.28
C THR A 345 -14.26 11.31 4.12
N ILE A 346 -13.77 12.24 3.31
CA ILE A 346 -14.30 13.60 3.22
C ILE A 346 -15.71 13.62 2.61
N VAL A 347 -15.94 12.88 1.53
CA VAL A 347 -17.27 12.84 0.91
C VAL A 347 -18.29 12.22 1.86
N ASN A 348 -17.92 11.16 2.59
CA ASN A 348 -18.78 10.55 3.58
C ASN A 348 -19.11 11.44 4.78
N MET A 349 -18.15 12.25 5.23
CA MET A 349 -18.30 13.04 6.46
C MET A 349 -18.94 14.40 6.22
N PHE A 350 -18.60 15.07 5.11
CA PHE A 350 -18.91 16.49 4.92
C PHE A 350 -19.97 16.76 3.86
N PHE A 351 -20.27 15.79 3.00
CA PHE A 351 -21.26 15.98 1.93
C PHE A 351 -22.51 15.14 2.22
N LYS A 352 -23.67 15.82 2.26
CA LYS A 352 -24.97 15.18 2.39
C LYS A 352 -25.38 14.57 1.04
N GLY A 353 -25.84 13.33 1.04
CA GLY A 353 -26.30 12.63 -0.15
C GLY A 353 -26.97 11.30 0.21
N LEU A 354 -27.59 10.65 -0.79
CA LEU A 354 -28.31 9.36 -0.60
C LEU A 354 -27.39 8.21 -0.14
N HIS A 355 -26.08 8.41 -0.24
CA HIS A 355 -25.05 7.49 0.20
C HIS A 355 -24.29 7.95 1.46
N ALA A 356 -24.73 9.00 2.16
CA ALA A 356 -24.06 9.45 3.38
C ALA A 356 -24.32 8.43 4.52
N TYR A 357 -23.47 7.42 4.61
CA TYR A 357 -23.49 6.38 5.65
C TYR A 357 -22.51 6.72 6.78
N SER A 358 -22.39 8.00 7.13
CA SER A 358 -21.47 8.41 8.20
C SER A 358 -21.81 7.67 9.50
N GLY A 359 -23.11 7.44 9.77
CA GLY A 359 -23.58 6.93 11.07
C GLY A 359 -23.27 7.90 12.22
N LEU A 360 -22.70 9.06 11.90
CA LEU A 360 -22.38 10.15 12.81
C LEU A 360 -23.52 11.15 12.68
N SER A 361 -24.57 10.95 13.46
CA SER A 361 -25.67 11.92 13.62
C SER A 361 -25.82 12.22 15.09
#